data_AF-A0AAU9HCS1-F1
#
_entry.id   AF-A0AAU9HCS1-F1
#
_cell.length_a   1.000
_cell.length_b   1.000
_cell.length_c   1.000
_cell.angle_alpha   90.00
_cell.angle_beta   90.00
_cell.angle_gamma   90.00
#
_symmetry.space_group_name_H-M   'P 1'
#
loop_
_entity.id
_entity.type
_entity.pdbx_description
1 polymer ?
#
loop_
_entity_poly.entity_id
_entity_poly.type
_entity_poly.pdbx_seq_one_letter_code
_entity_poly.pdbx_strand_id
1 'polypeptide(L)'
;MLGKAKEAFDLEGNITNEGTINFLEQCLDNFIQYVGVVSKLKRPKPIEPEDLDCDKPIATTVTEVDHDDPEWVEKVAEITGAVSGDTYVKLDHGILTVNQIDMFLKAMPFELTYADDNNQFLYYNNAHQDPDTMLAKHVPSQSGSRMSTVHGSLPPARMKNVEWVIGTLRNGNQEYVRTIVPGSPEGVINTHNYQAVYYDDGSYAGINEIVFNFKPWLDWYLETTGQRPCRRKRSFCTGCN
;
A
#
# COMPACT_ATOMS: atom_id res chain seq x y z
N MET A 1 -31.50 7.44 -33.58
CA MET A 1 -30.45 8.37 -33.10
C MET A 1 -29.02 7.84 -33.28
N LEU A 2 -28.77 6.60 -33.76
CA LEU A 2 -27.40 6.07 -33.96
C LEU A 2 -26.82 6.25 -35.38
N GLY A 3 -27.61 6.65 -36.37
CA GLY A 3 -27.21 6.66 -37.78
C GLY A 3 -26.23 7.75 -38.21
N LYS A 4 -26.03 8.79 -37.39
CA LYS A 4 -25.15 9.94 -37.68
C LYS A 4 -23.95 10.07 -36.75
N ALA A 5 -23.66 9.04 -35.95
CA ALA A 5 -22.56 9.08 -34.98
C ALA A 5 -21.19 9.35 -35.65
N LYS A 6 -21.00 8.92 -36.90
CA LYS A 6 -19.77 9.18 -37.69
C LYS A 6 -19.59 10.64 -38.10
N GLU A 7 -20.64 11.46 -38.07
CA GLU A 7 -20.59 12.90 -38.39
C GLU A 7 -20.33 13.75 -37.13
N ALA A 8 -20.41 13.15 -35.94
CA ALA A 8 -20.22 13.85 -34.67
C ALA A 8 -18.76 14.04 -34.28
N PHE A 9 -17.84 13.39 -34.99
CA PHE A 9 -16.40 13.42 -34.74
C PHE A 9 -15.62 13.94 -35.96
N ASP A 10 -14.56 14.69 -35.72
CA ASP A 10 -13.60 15.08 -36.76
C ASP A 10 -12.67 13.91 -37.14
N LEU A 11 -11.74 14.18 -38.06
CA LEU A 11 -10.75 13.18 -38.52
C LEU A 11 -9.77 12.74 -37.43
N GLU A 12 -9.65 13.50 -36.34
CA GLU A 12 -8.79 13.22 -35.19
C GLU A 12 -9.57 12.51 -34.06
N GLY A 13 -10.89 12.35 -34.20
CA GLY A 13 -11.76 11.69 -33.23
C GLY A 13 -12.32 12.61 -32.15
N ASN A 14 -12.24 13.94 -32.32
CA ASN A 14 -12.81 14.90 -31.38
C ASN A 14 -14.27 15.19 -31.70
N ILE A 15 -15.09 15.42 -30.67
CA ILE A 15 -16.48 15.83 -30.85
C ILE A 15 -16.51 17.23 -31.48
N THR A 16 -17.28 17.43 -32.55
CA THR A 16 -17.32 18.71 -33.29
C THR A 16 -18.49 19.60 -32.89
N ASN A 17 -19.52 19.04 -32.27
CA ASN A 17 -20.71 19.78 -31.87
C ASN A 17 -20.47 20.50 -30.54
N GLU A 18 -20.30 21.82 -30.60
CA GLU A 18 -20.02 22.68 -29.44
C GLU A 18 -21.08 22.55 -28.32
N GLY A 19 -22.35 22.41 -28.68
CA GLY A 19 -23.42 22.17 -27.68
C GLY A 19 -23.25 20.84 -26.92
N THR A 20 -22.74 19.80 -27.58
CA THR A 20 -22.44 18.50 -26.97
C THR A 20 -21.20 18.58 -26.10
N ILE A 21 -20.15 19.29 -26.54
CA ILE A 21 -18.95 19.55 -25.74
C ILE A 21 -19.34 20.26 -24.43
N ASN A 22 -20.04 21.39 -24.53
CA ASN A 22 -20.46 22.19 -23.37
C ASN A 22 -21.35 21.39 -22.40
N PHE A 23 -22.22 20.53 -22.92
CA PHE A 23 -23.06 19.67 -22.09
C PHE A 23 -22.23 18.61 -21.34
N LEU A 24 -21.28 17.96 -22.01
CA LEU A 24 -20.41 16.96 -21.38
C LEU A 24 -19.45 17.59 -20.36
N GLU A 25 -18.90 18.76 -20.66
CA GLU A 25 -18.11 19.55 -19.70
C GLU A 25 -18.93 19.88 -18.46
N GLN A 26 -20.16 20.38 -18.63
CA GLN A 26 -21.06 20.65 -17.51
C GLN A 26 -21.38 19.37 -16.70
N CYS A 27 -21.56 18.23 -17.35
CA CYS A 27 -21.77 16.95 -16.65
C CYS A 27 -20.54 16.56 -15.81
N LEU A 28 -19.33 16.73 -16.34
CA LEU A 28 -18.08 16.44 -15.63
C LEU A 28 -17.87 17.42 -14.47
N ASP A 29 -18.11 18.71 -14.66
CA ASP A 29 -18.01 19.72 -13.61
C ASP A 29 -18.99 19.45 -12.46
N ASN A 30 -20.25 19.13 -12.80
CA ASN A 30 -21.25 18.75 -11.80
C ASN A 30 -20.86 17.47 -11.06
N PHE A 31 -20.27 16.49 -11.75
CA PHE A 31 -19.77 15.27 -11.14
C PHE A 31 -18.61 15.55 -10.18
N ILE A 32 -17.61 16.35 -10.59
CA ILE A 32 -16.50 16.77 -9.75
C ILE A 32 -17.01 17.52 -8.51
N GLN A 33 -17.97 18.43 -8.68
CA GLN A 33 -18.59 19.16 -7.58
C GLN A 33 -19.32 18.22 -6.63
N TYR A 34 -20.11 17.28 -7.15
CA TYR A 34 -20.81 16.26 -6.36
C TYR A 34 -19.83 15.41 -5.56
N VAL A 35 -18.79 14.86 -6.20
CA VAL A 35 -17.73 14.08 -5.54
C VAL A 35 -17.03 14.92 -4.46
N GLY A 36 -16.77 16.20 -4.74
CA GLY A 36 -16.18 17.13 -3.78
C GLY A 36 -17.05 17.41 -2.56
N VAL A 37 -18.37 17.32 -2.68
CA VAL A 37 -19.32 17.44 -1.55
C VAL A 37 -19.42 16.12 -0.80
N VAL A 38 -19.63 15.00 -1.51
CA VAL A 38 -19.81 13.67 -0.91
C VAL A 38 -18.56 13.23 -0.15
N SER A 39 -17.37 13.47 -0.69
CA SER A 39 -16.11 13.17 -0.01
C SER A 39 -15.96 13.88 1.34
N LYS A 40 -16.45 15.12 1.46
CA LYS A 40 -16.46 15.90 2.72
C LYS A 40 -17.50 15.42 3.72
N LEU A 41 -18.57 14.77 3.25
CA LEU A 41 -19.61 14.19 4.09
C LEU A 41 -19.22 12.80 4.61
N LYS A 42 -18.27 12.12 3.95
CA LYS A 42 -17.74 10.82 4.38
C LYS A 42 -17.04 10.99 5.73
N ARG A 43 -17.69 10.53 6.80
CA ARG A 43 -17.08 10.50 8.13
C ARG A 43 -16.22 9.24 8.27
N PRO A 44 -15.02 9.33 8.89
CA PRO A 44 -14.25 8.14 9.22
C PRO A 44 -15.10 7.20 10.06
N LYS A 45 -15.10 5.91 9.69
CA LYS A 45 -15.70 4.87 10.52
C LYS A 45 -14.90 4.76 11.83
N PRO A 46 -15.56 4.47 12.96
CA PRO A 46 -14.86 4.10 14.19
C PRO A 46 -13.86 2.97 13.92
N ILE A 47 -12.68 3.06 14.54
CA ILE A 47 -11.68 1.99 14.48
C ILE A 47 -11.95 1.07 15.67
N GLU A 48 -12.40 -0.13 15.37
CA GLU A 48 -12.57 -1.20 16.36
C GLU A 48 -11.20 -1.82 16.70
N PRO A 49 -11.06 -2.52 17.83
CA PRO A 49 -9.86 -3.29 18.13
C PRO A 49 -9.57 -4.32 17.04
N GLU A 50 -8.34 -4.32 16.52
CA GLU A 50 -7.88 -5.30 15.53
C GLU A 50 -7.46 -6.61 16.22
N ASP A 51 -7.67 -7.72 15.52
CA ASP A 51 -7.12 -9.04 15.88
C ASP A 51 -5.68 -9.11 15.37
N LEU A 52 -4.70 -8.97 16.26
CA LEU A 52 -3.28 -9.01 15.91
C LEU A 52 -2.65 -10.39 16.09
N ASP A 53 -3.43 -11.36 16.57
CA ASP A 53 -3.00 -12.70 16.97
C ASP A 53 -3.40 -13.78 15.95
N CYS A 54 -4.08 -13.38 14.87
CA CYS A 54 -4.56 -14.24 13.80
C CYS A 54 -5.63 -15.25 14.25
N ASP A 55 -6.43 -14.90 15.27
CA ASP A 55 -7.41 -15.80 15.90
C ASP A 55 -8.63 -16.13 15.02
N LYS A 56 -8.82 -15.41 13.91
CA LYS A 56 -9.97 -15.52 13.01
C LYS A 56 -9.54 -15.97 11.60
N PRO A 57 -9.27 -17.27 11.40
CA PRO A 57 -8.75 -17.77 10.12
C PRO A 57 -9.66 -17.41 8.95
N ILE A 58 -9.03 -17.05 7.84
CA ILE A 58 -9.64 -16.79 6.54
C ILE A 58 -9.41 -17.98 5.60
N ALA A 59 -9.94 -17.90 4.38
CA ALA A 59 -9.88 -19.01 3.41
C ALA A 59 -8.45 -19.45 3.05
N THR A 60 -7.47 -18.55 3.14
CA THR A 60 -6.06 -18.81 2.84
C THR A 60 -5.20 -19.09 4.08
N THR A 61 -5.77 -19.05 5.29
CA THR A 61 -5.02 -19.31 6.51
C THR A 61 -4.68 -20.79 6.62
N VAL A 62 -3.40 -21.11 6.78
CA VAL A 62 -2.92 -22.46 7.11
C VAL A 62 -2.91 -22.60 8.62
N THR A 63 -3.71 -23.55 9.13
CA THR A 63 -3.96 -23.72 10.58
C THR A 63 -3.18 -24.87 11.20
N GLU A 64 -2.56 -25.69 10.37
CA GLU A 64 -1.80 -26.88 10.72
C GLU A 64 -0.39 -26.57 11.25
N VAL A 65 0.07 -25.34 11.06
CA VAL A 65 1.39 -24.83 11.50
C VAL A 65 1.15 -23.62 12.40
N ASP A 66 1.83 -23.55 13.55
CA ASP A 66 1.73 -22.35 14.39
C ASP A 66 2.26 -21.13 13.63
N HIS A 67 1.55 -20.00 13.69
CA HIS A 67 1.93 -18.78 12.98
C HIS A 67 3.35 -18.30 13.31
N ASP A 68 3.82 -18.49 14.54
CA ASP A 68 5.16 -18.05 14.96
C ASP A 68 6.23 -19.16 14.84
N ASP A 69 5.94 -20.24 14.09
CA ASP A 69 6.93 -21.29 13.82
C ASP A 69 8.11 -20.73 12.99
N PRO A 70 9.37 -20.89 13.45
CA PRO A 70 10.52 -20.33 12.74
C PRO A 70 10.78 -20.96 11.35
N GLU A 71 10.14 -22.10 11.06
CA GLU A 71 10.17 -22.80 9.77
C GLU A 71 8.80 -22.72 9.06
N TRP A 72 7.95 -21.76 9.42
CA TRP A 72 6.59 -21.63 8.89
C TRP A 72 6.57 -21.67 7.36
N VAL A 73 7.47 -20.94 6.69
CA VAL A 73 7.56 -20.90 5.22
C VAL A 73 7.76 -22.29 4.63
N GLU A 74 8.71 -23.07 5.17
CA GLU A 74 9.06 -24.39 4.64
C GLU A 74 7.93 -25.40 4.89
N LYS A 75 7.34 -25.39 6.10
CA LYS A 75 6.23 -26.28 6.47
C LYS A 75 4.98 -25.99 5.68
N VAL A 76 4.64 -24.71 5.52
CA VAL A 76 3.47 -24.29 4.73
C VAL A 76 3.69 -24.58 3.25
N ALA A 77 4.91 -24.40 2.73
CA ALA A 77 5.23 -24.77 1.35
C ALA A 77 5.00 -26.27 1.10
N GLU A 78 5.41 -27.14 2.02
CA GLU A 78 5.16 -28.58 1.94
C GLU A 78 3.66 -28.92 1.98
N ILE A 79 2.93 -28.37 2.95
CA ILE A 79 1.50 -28.65 3.15
C ILE A 79 0.64 -28.19 1.97
N THR A 80 0.94 -27.02 1.42
CA THR A 80 0.17 -26.40 0.33
C THR A 80 0.61 -26.89 -1.05
N GLY A 81 1.72 -27.62 -1.14
CA GLY A 81 2.34 -27.96 -2.42
C GLY A 81 2.83 -26.72 -3.17
N ALA A 82 3.32 -25.71 -2.45
CA ALA A 82 3.81 -24.48 -3.04
C ALA A 82 4.98 -24.77 -4.00
N VAL A 83 4.98 -24.09 -5.15
CA VAL A 83 6.00 -24.27 -6.18
C VAL A 83 7.07 -23.20 -6.07
N SER A 84 8.31 -23.60 -6.30
CA SER A 84 9.46 -22.73 -6.55
C SER A 84 10.10 -23.11 -7.89
N GLY A 85 10.98 -22.26 -8.43
CA GLY A 85 11.68 -22.56 -9.68
C GLY A 85 10.99 -22.01 -10.93
N ASP A 86 10.98 -22.82 -12.00
CA ASP A 86 10.66 -22.37 -13.36
C ASP A 86 9.19 -22.59 -13.77
N THR A 87 8.31 -22.96 -12.83
CA THR A 87 6.87 -23.04 -13.07
C THR A 87 6.31 -21.67 -13.43
N TYR A 88 5.60 -21.57 -14.55
CA TYR A 88 4.97 -20.33 -14.98
C TYR A 88 3.68 -20.04 -14.21
N VAL A 89 3.55 -18.80 -13.76
CA VAL A 89 2.36 -18.24 -13.13
C VAL A 89 1.83 -17.12 -14.03
N LYS A 90 0.52 -17.13 -14.27
CA LYS A 90 -0.18 -16.01 -14.90
C LYS A 90 -0.54 -14.99 -13.81
N LEU A 91 -0.07 -13.76 -13.98
CA LEU A 91 -0.46 -12.59 -13.20
C LEU A 91 -1.41 -11.74 -14.06
N ASP A 92 -1.86 -10.58 -13.56
CA ASP A 92 -2.78 -9.64 -14.24
C ASP A 92 -2.65 -9.61 -15.78
N HIS A 93 -1.68 -8.85 -16.29
CA HIS A 93 -1.31 -8.83 -17.71
C HIS A 93 0.13 -9.32 -17.93
N GLY A 94 0.53 -10.37 -17.21
CA GLY A 94 1.88 -10.93 -17.26
C GLY A 94 1.93 -12.44 -17.11
N ILE A 95 3.02 -13.04 -17.59
CA ILE A 95 3.35 -14.45 -17.37
C ILE A 95 4.83 -14.52 -17.02
N LEU A 96 5.14 -15.07 -15.85
CA LEU A 96 6.50 -15.14 -15.29
C LEU A 96 6.69 -16.50 -14.62
N THR A 97 7.92 -16.99 -14.58
CA THR A 97 8.24 -18.11 -13.69
C THR A 97 8.26 -17.64 -12.23
N VAL A 98 8.10 -18.56 -11.27
CA VAL A 98 8.23 -18.22 -9.83
C VAL A 98 9.58 -17.56 -9.55
N ASN A 99 10.67 -18.06 -10.14
CA ASN A 99 12.00 -17.44 -10.06
C ASN A 99 12.02 -15.99 -10.58
N GLN A 100 11.34 -15.70 -11.68
CA GLN A 100 11.27 -14.34 -12.23
C GLN A 100 10.48 -13.41 -11.32
N ILE A 101 9.40 -13.89 -10.68
CA ILE A 101 8.65 -13.13 -9.67
C ILE A 101 9.54 -12.82 -8.46
N ASP A 102 10.26 -13.81 -7.95
CA ASP A 102 11.18 -13.63 -6.82
C ASP A 102 12.31 -12.64 -7.16
N MET A 103 12.93 -12.75 -8.34
CA MET A 103 13.91 -11.78 -8.83
C MET A 103 13.33 -10.37 -8.95
N PHE A 104 12.11 -10.24 -9.46
CA PHE A 104 11.42 -8.95 -9.59
C PHE A 104 11.19 -8.29 -8.23
N LEU A 105 10.68 -9.02 -7.24
CA LEU A 105 10.42 -8.49 -5.89
C LEU A 105 11.72 -8.14 -5.14
N LYS A 106 12.79 -8.93 -5.32
CA LYS A 106 14.12 -8.63 -4.76
C LYS A 106 14.79 -7.40 -5.39
N ALA A 107 14.47 -7.09 -6.65
CA ALA A 107 15.04 -5.94 -7.35
C ALA A 107 14.40 -4.60 -6.96
N MET A 108 13.26 -4.62 -6.25
CA MET A 108 12.54 -3.42 -5.86
C MET A 108 13.41 -2.54 -4.95
N PRO A 109 13.43 -1.21 -5.15
CA PRO A 109 14.27 -0.27 -4.40
C PRO A 109 13.68 0.07 -3.01
N PHE A 110 12.86 -0.83 -2.47
CA PHE A 110 12.12 -0.68 -1.22
C PHE A 110 12.19 -1.99 -0.45
N GLU A 111 12.19 -1.89 0.87
CA GLU A 111 11.87 -3.02 1.74
C GLU A 111 10.36 -3.24 1.66
N LEU A 112 9.96 -4.39 1.15
CA LEU A 112 8.57 -4.77 0.92
C LEU A 112 8.13 -5.74 1.99
N THR A 113 6.94 -5.51 2.53
CA THR A 113 6.26 -6.41 3.46
C THR A 113 4.80 -6.57 3.04
N TYR A 114 4.25 -7.78 3.21
CA TYR A 114 2.84 -8.06 3.02
C TYR A 114 2.25 -8.81 4.21
N ALA A 115 1.11 -8.32 4.69
CA ALA A 115 0.26 -9.00 5.65
C ALA A 115 -1.17 -9.11 5.10
N ASP A 116 -1.82 -10.25 5.29
CA ASP A 116 -3.17 -10.52 4.79
C ASP A 116 -4.28 -9.88 5.66
N ASP A 117 -5.54 -10.12 5.30
CA ASP A 117 -6.68 -9.60 6.06
C ASP A 117 -6.97 -10.34 7.38
N ASN A 118 -6.25 -11.43 7.69
CA ASN A 118 -6.16 -12.02 9.03
C ASN A 118 -5.00 -11.41 9.87
N ASN A 119 -4.34 -10.37 9.35
CA ASN A 119 -3.19 -9.72 9.97
C ASN A 119 -2.03 -10.70 10.22
N GLN A 120 -1.83 -11.69 9.33
CA GLN A 120 -0.66 -12.56 9.37
C GLN A 120 0.46 -11.96 8.51
N PHE A 121 1.69 -11.87 9.03
CA PHE A 121 2.86 -11.42 8.26
C PHE A 121 3.31 -12.53 7.32
N LEU A 122 3.08 -12.42 6.01
CA LEU A 122 3.28 -13.55 5.08
C LEU A 122 4.53 -13.46 4.22
N TYR A 123 4.94 -12.25 3.87
CA TYR A 123 6.04 -12.06 2.94
C TYR A 123 6.83 -10.80 3.25
N TYR A 124 8.14 -10.89 3.06
CA TYR A 124 9.01 -9.74 2.90
C TYR A 124 10.12 -10.05 1.88
N ASN A 125 10.67 -9.03 1.23
CA ASN A 125 11.86 -9.24 0.41
C ASN A 125 13.12 -9.29 1.30
N ASN A 126 13.71 -10.48 1.44
CA ASN A 126 14.85 -10.70 2.33
C ASN A 126 16.18 -10.10 1.83
N ALA A 127 16.21 -9.58 0.60
CA ALA A 127 17.38 -8.93 0.02
C ALA A 127 16.97 -7.56 -0.51
N HIS A 128 17.41 -6.51 0.18
CA HIS A 128 17.54 -5.18 -0.40
C HIS A 128 18.81 -5.14 -1.28
N GLN A 129 18.88 -4.23 -2.26
CA GLN A 129 20.08 -4.06 -3.09
C GLN A 129 21.35 -3.82 -2.25
N ASP A 130 21.18 -3.27 -1.05
CA ASP A 130 22.19 -3.14 -0.01
C ASP A 130 21.60 -3.54 1.36
N PRO A 131 21.83 -4.78 1.84
CA PRO A 131 21.25 -5.29 3.09
C PRO A 131 21.66 -4.53 4.37
N ASP A 132 22.79 -3.83 4.36
CA ASP A 132 23.27 -3.07 5.52
C ASP A 132 22.56 -1.71 5.66
N THR A 133 21.82 -1.31 4.61
CA THR A 133 21.05 -0.05 4.59
C THR A 133 19.56 -0.22 4.91
N MET A 134 19.12 -1.44 5.21
CA MET A 134 17.74 -1.75 5.56
C MET A 134 17.33 -1.04 6.86
N LEU A 135 16.19 -0.35 6.83
CA LEU A 135 15.61 0.46 7.89
C LEU A 135 14.54 -0.29 8.71
N ALA A 136 13.93 -1.32 8.12
CA ALA A 136 12.92 -2.19 8.72
C ALA A 136 13.29 -3.67 8.52
N LYS A 137 14.53 -4.03 8.87
CA LYS A 137 15.08 -5.36 8.66
C LYS A 137 14.26 -6.44 9.37
N HIS A 138 13.76 -7.38 8.57
CA HIS A 138 13.14 -8.61 9.04
C HIS A 138 14.14 -9.78 9.06
N VAL A 139 13.80 -10.83 9.80
CA VAL A 139 14.55 -12.10 9.83
C VAL A 139 13.68 -13.25 9.32
N PRO A 140 14.27 -14.32 8.75
CA PRO A 140 13.50 -15.38 8.10
C PRO A 140 12.41 -16.00 8.96
N SER A 141 12.66 -16.13 10.26
CA SER A 141 11.72 -16.71 11.23
C SER A 141 10.48 -15.85 11.52
N GLN A 142 10.41 -14.63 10.97
CA GLN A 142 9.22 -13.77 11.14
C GLN A 142 8.15 -14.04 10.10
N SER A 143 8.49 -14.61 8.94
CA SER A 143 7.48 -15.01 7.95
C SER A 143 6.53 -16.03 8.56
N GLY A 144 5.23 -15.75 8.49
CA GLY A 144 4.16 -16.48 9.16
C GLY A 144 3.67 -15.81 10.44
N SER A 145 4.49 -14.98 11.10
CA SER A 145 4.21 -14.52 12.47
C SER A 145 3.00 -13.61 12.59
N ARG A 146 2.42 -13.63 13.78
CA ARG A 146 1.34 -12.73 14.20
C ARG A 146 1.84 -11.28 14.25
N MET A 147 1.00 -10.29 13.91
CA MET A 147 1.38 -8.87 14.08
C MET A 147 1.78 -8.55 15.53
N SER A 148 1.11 -9.17 16.50
CA SER A 148 1.44 -9.04 17.93
C SER A 148 2.86 -9.53 18.23
N THR A 149 3.29 -10.62 17.61
CA THR A 149 4.64 -11.19 17.74
C THR A 149 5.68 -10.34 17.02
N VAL A 150 5.44 -9.95 15.77
CA VAL A 150 6.35 -9.09 14.98
C VAL A 150 6.62 -7.77 15.71
N HIS A 151 5.60 -7.23 16.37
CA HIS A 151 5.68 -5.97 17.12
C HIS A 151 5.81 -6.14 18.64
N GLY A 152 6.06 -7.35 19.14
CA GLY A 152 5.99 -7.67 20.58
C GLY A 152 6.98 -6.92 21.48
N SER A 153 8.02 -6.33 20.90
CA SER A 153 8.97 -5.46 21.61
C SER A 153 8.46 -4.02 21.81
N LEU A 154 7.37 -3.63 21.14
CA LEU A 154 6.80 -2.30 21.24
C LEU A 154 6.08 -2.11 22.59
N PRO A 155 6.19 -0.93 23.22
CA PRO A 155 5.34 -0.56 24.34
C PRO A 155 3.84 -0.63 23.97
N PRO A 156 2.93 -0.91 24.92
CA PRO A 156 1.49 -1.02 24.65
C PRO A 156 0.88 0.19 23.92
N ALA A 157 1.34 1.40 24.22
CA ALA A 157 0.89 2.61 23.53
C ALA A 157 1.27 2.64 22.04
N ARG A 158 2.39 2.00 21.65
CA ARG A 158 2.81 1.88 20.25
C ARG A 158 2.07 0.75 19.53
N MET A 159 1.65 -0.32 20.23
CA MET A 159 0.76 -1.34 19.67
C MET A 159 -0.58 -0.75 19.21
N LYS A 160 -1.12 0.24 19.94
CA LYS A 160 -2.32 0.96 19.50
C LYS A 160 -2.14 1.73 18.19
N ASN A 161 -0.92 2.11 17.82
CA ASN A 161 -0.67 2.70 16.51
C ASN A 161 -0.72 1.63 15.41
N VAL A 162 -0.28 0.40 15.68
CA VAL A 162 -0.40 -0.73 14.74
C VAL A 162 -1.87 -1.02 14.47
N GLU A 163 -2.68 -1.19 15.52
CA GLU A 163 -4.14 -1.36 15.40
C GLU A 163 -4.77 -0.20 14.62
N TRP A 164 -4.36 1.04 14.88
CA TRP A 164 -4.89 2.21 14.18
C TRP A 164 -4.56 2.21 12.68
N VAL A 165 -3.32 1.87 12.30
CA VAL A 165 -2.91 1.78 10.89
C VAL A 165 -3.73 0.71 10.17
N ILE A 166 -3.85 -0.48 10.75
CA ILE A 166 -4.61 -1.57 10.15
C ILE A 166 -6.09 -1.17 10.06
N GLY A 167 -6.70 -0.75 11.16
CA GLY A 167 -8.13 -0.46 11.21
C GLY A 167 -8.55 0.75 10.36
N THR A 168 -7.69 1.76 10.19
CA THR A 168 -7.99 2.89 9.29
C THR A 168 -7.98 2.48 7.81
N LEU A 169 -7.05 1.60 7.42
CA LEU A 169 -6.96 1.04 6.07
C LEU A 169 -8.11 0.06 5.80
N ARG A 170 -8.35 -0.88 6.72
CA ARG A 170 -9.45 -1.86 6.67
C ARG A 170 -10.81 -1.21 6.52
N ASN A 171 -11.03 -0.09 7.21
CA ASN A 171 -12.29 0.66 7.11
C ASN A 171 -12.47 1.46 5.81
N GLY A 172 -11.40 1.64 5.02
CA GLY A 172 -11.36 2.56 3.88
C GLY A 172 -11.45 4.03 4.30
N ASN A 173 -10.97 4.34 5.51
CA ASN A 173 -10.87 5.72 6.02
C ASN A 173 -9.69 6.45 5.38
N GLN A 174 -8.61 5.72 5.09
CA GLN A 174 -7.47 6.17 4.28
C GLN A 174 -7.13 5.09 3.25
N GLU A 175 -6.68 5.51 2.06
CA GLU A 175 -6.18 4.60 1.02
C GLU A 175 -4.75 4.12 1.36
N TYR A 176 -3.94 5.03 1.91
CA TYR A 176 -2.62 4.77 2.43
C TYR A 176 -2.35 5.57 3.70
N VAL A 177 -1.50 5.04 4.56
CA VAL A 177 -0.89 5.74 5.69
C VAL A 177 0.59 5.92 5.41
N ARG A 178 1.08 7.15 5.50
CA ARG A 178 2.52 7.44 5.33
C ARG A 178 3.08 8.12 6.56
N THR A 179 4.23 7.65 7.02
CA THR A 179 4.94 8.23 8.15
C THR A 179 6.42 8.39 7.85
N ILE A 180 7.00 9.45 8.43
CA ILE A 180 8.46 9.63 8.48
C ILE A 180 8.88 9.21 9.88
N VAL A 181 9.68 8.15 9.99
CA VAL A 181 10.11 7.63 11.29
C VAL A 181 11.17 8.56 11.91
N PRO A 182 10.89 9.13 13.09
CA PRO A 182 11.82 10.02 13.76
C PRO A 182 13.03 9.27 14.30
N GLY A 183 14.15 9.97 14.51
CA GLY A 183 15.37 9.40 15.09
C GLY A 183 16.28 8.67 14.09
N SER A 184 15.99 8.78 12.79
CA SER A 184 16.87 8.27 11.73
C SER A 184 18.19 9.05 11.66
N PRO A 185 19.29 8.43 11.18
CA PRO A 185 20.57 9.12 10.96
C PRO A 185 20.43 10.36 10.07
N GLU A 186 21.38 11.30 10.19
CA GLU A 186 21.43 12.46 9.31
C GLU A 186 21.49 12.04 7.84
N GLY A 187 20.72 12.70 6.98
CA GLY A 187 20.63 12.35 5.56
C GLY A 187 19.69 11.18 5.24
N VAL A 188 18.99 10.62 6.24
CA VAL A 188 17.96 9.58 6.02
C VAL A 188 16.57 10.14 6.26
N ILE A 189 15.72 10.08 5.24
CA ILE A 189 14.27 10.29 5.38
C ILE A 189 13.62 8.91 5.38
N ASN A 190 13.64 8.25 6.53
CA ASN A 190 13.04 6.92 6.71
C ASN A 190 11.52 7.03 6.55
N THR A 191 11.03 6.55 5.42
CA THR A 191 9.62 6.65 5.03
C THR A 191 9.02 5.27 5.07
N HIS A 192 7.96 5.11 5.86
CA HIS A 192 7.10 3.94 5.83
C HIS A 192 5.80 4.34 5.14
N ASN A 193 5.36 3.54 4.18
CA ASN A 193 4.09 3.73 3.48
C ASN A 193 3.32 2.42 3.50
N TYR A 194 2.22 2.42 4.24
CA TYR A 194 1.25 1.33 4.33
C TYR A 194 0.12 1.60 3.35
N GLN A 195 -0.19 0.65 2.50
CA GLN A 195 -1.23 0.76 1.50
C GLN A 195 -2.20 -0.42 1.67
N ALA A 196 -3.50 -0.13 1.57
CA ALA A 196 -4.51 -1.17 1.64
C ALA A 196 -4.51 -1.99 0.35
N VAL A 197 -4.60 -3.31 0.49
CA VAL A 197 -4.84 -4.27 -0.61
C VAL A 197 -6.31 -4.66 -0.57
N TYR A 198 -6.92 -4.88 -1.74
CA TYR A 198 -8.34 -5.20 -1.86
C TYR A 198 -8.56 -6.44 -2.72
N TYR A 199 -9.57 -7.23 -2.37
CA TYR A 199 -10.13 -8.27 -3.22
C TYR A 199 -10.93 -7.64 -4.38
N ASP A 200 -11.27 -8.43 -5.40
CA ASP A 200 -12.03 -7.97 -6.57
C ASP A 200 -13.40 -7.37 -6.23
N ASP A 201 -14.00 -7.80 -5.11
CA ASP A 201 -15.28 -7.26 -4.61
C ASP A 201 -15.13 -5.94 -3.82
N GLY A 202 -13.89 -5.45 -3.68
CA GLY A 202 -13.55 -4.22 -2.96
C GLY A 202 -13.43 -4.39 -1.44
N SER A 203 -13.57 -5.61 -0.91
CA SER A 203 -13.29 -5.89 0.50
C SER A 203 -11.79 -5.86 0.78
N TYR A 204 -11.42 -5.52 2.01
CA TYR A 204 -10.02 -5.41 2.42
C TYR A 204 -9.34 -6.78 2.43
N ALA A 205 -8.20 -6.89 1.76
CA ALA A 205 -7.40 -8.11 1.60
C ALA A 205 -6.08 -8.10 2.37
N GLY A 206 -5.72 -6.97 2.99
CA GLY A 206 -4.48 -6.85 3.76
C GLY A 206 -3.75 -5.52 3.56
N ILE A 207 -2.47 -5.52 3.90
CA ILE A 207 -1.57 -4.36 3.83
C ILE A 207 -0.32 -4.77 3.09
N ASN A 208 0.11 -3.93 2.16
CA ASN A 208 1.50 -3.87 1.75
C ASN A 208 2.19 -2.67 2.42
N GLU A 209 3.35 -2.91 3.00
CA GLU A 209 4.24 -1.87 3.51
C GLU A 209 5.43 -1.75 2.57
N ILE A 210 5.80 -0.50 2.28
CA ILE A 210 7.10 -0.18 1.68
C ILE A 210 7.88 0.71 2.65
N VAL A 211 9.13 0.35 2.91
CA VAL A 211 10.07 1.13 3.72
C VAL A 211 11.29 1.50 2.89
N PHE A 212 11.68 2.78 2.94
CA PHE A 212 12.82 3.27 2.18
C PHE A 212 13.33 4.63 2.65
N ASN A 213 14.59 4.92 2.31
CA ASN A 213 15.13 6.26 2.42
C ASN A 213 14.65 7.11 1.24
N PHE A 214 13.74 8.06 1.48
CA PHE A 214 13.23 8.94 0.42
C PHE A 214 14.22 10.03 -0.02
N LYS A 215 15.26 10.29 0.79
CA LYS A 215 16.20 11.40 0.55
C LYS A 215 16.86 11.38 -0.84
N PRO A 216 17.40 10.26 -1.35
CA PRO A 216 18.04 10.24 -2.67
C PRO A 216 17.08 10.60 -3.81
N TRP A 217 15.81 10.22 -3.69
CA TRP A 217 14.78 10.50 -4.69
C TRP A 217 14.39 11.98 -4.66
N LEU A 218 14.23 12.54 -3.46
CA LEU A 218 13.99 13.96 -3.27
C LEU A 218 15.16 14.80 -3.81
N ASP A 219 16.40 14.42 -3.50
CA ASP A 219 17.60 15.11 -3.98
C ASP A 219 17.67 15.09 -5.50
N TRP A 220 17.53 13.91 -6.12
CA TRP A 220 17.49 13.76 -7.58
C TRP A 220 16.40 14.63 -8.22
N TYR A 221 15.19 14.65 -7.64
CA TYR A 221 14.09 15.47 -8.15
C TYR A 221 14.41 16.97 -8.06
N LEU A 222 14.92 17.45 -6.91
CA LEU A 222 15.26 18.86 -6.72
C LEU A 222 16.42 19.30 -7.61
N GLU A 223 17.43 18.46 -7.78
CA GLU A 223 18.56 18.70 -8.69
C GLU A 223 18.09 18.79 -10.14
N THR A 224 17.33 17.78 -10.60
CA THR A 224 16.84 17.69 -11.98
C THR A 224 15.91 18.86 -12.34
N THR A 225 15.08 19.30 -11.40
CA THR A 225 14.10 20.37 -11.63
C THR A 225 14.64 21.77 -11.31
N GLY A 226 15.81 21.88 -10.68
CA GLY A 226 16.35 23.12 -10.13
C GLY A 226 15.50 23.73 -9.00
N GLN A 227 14.51 23.01 -8.49
CA GLN A 227 13.64 23.47 -7.41
C GLN A 227 14.40 23.47 -6.09
N ARG A 228 13.95 24.34 -5.17
CA ARG A 228 14.49 24.41 -3.80
C ARG A 228 13.35 24.31 -2.81
N PRO A 229 13.51 23.61 -1.68
CA PRO A 229 12.51 23.58 -0.63
C PRO A 229 12.19 25.01 -0.17
N CYS A 230 10.96 25.46 -0.35
CA CYS A 230 10.52 26.75 0.15
C CYS A 230 9.98 26.58 1.57
N ARG A 231 10.64 27.23 2.55
CA ARG A 231 10.20 27.18 3.94
C ARG A 231 9.05 28.18 4.13
N ARG A 232 7.81 27.77 3.86
CA ARG A 232 6.63 28.54 4.31
C ARG A 232 6.48 28.30 5.82
N LYS A 233 6.88 29.27 6.65
CA LYS A 233 6.46 29.28 8.06
C LYS A 233 4.94 29.32 8.06
N ARG A 234 4.27 28.27 8.56
CA ARG A 234 2.86 28.36 8.94
C ARG A 234 2.80 29.36 10.10
N SER A 235 2.54 30.62 9.82
CA SER A 235 2.05 31.56 10.82
C SER A 235 0.66 31.07 11.23
N PHE A 236 0.56 30.44 12.39
CA PHE A 236 -0.73 30.31 13.06
C PHE A 236 -1.26 31.72 13.29
N CYS A 237 -2.37 32.08 12.65
CA CYS A 237 -3.15 33.24 13.04
C CYS A 237 -3.71 32.97 14.45
N THR A 238 -3.02 33.47 15.48
CA THR A 238 -3.64 33.75 16.77
C THR A 238 -4.43 35.04 16.58
N GLY A 239 -5.74 34.93 16.37
CA GLY A 239 -6.61 36.09 16.27
C GLY A 239 -8.01 35.75 15.79
N CYS A 240 -8.85 35.31 16.71
CA CYS A 240 -10.27 35.66 16.72
C CYS A 240 -10.72 35.72 18.19
N ASN A 241 -11.35 36.86 18.51
CA ASN A 241 -11.84 37.39 19.78
C ASN A 241 -12.41 36.39 20.79
#